data_AF-A0A318I6F6-F1
#
_entry.id   AF-A0A318I6F6-F1
#
_cell.length_a   1.000
_cell.length_b   1.000
_cell.length_c   1.000
_cell.angle_alpha   90.00
_cell.angle_beta   90.00
_cell.angle_gamma   90.00
#
_symmetry.space_group_name_H-M   'P 1'
#
loop_
_entity.id
_entity.type
_entity.pdbx_description
1 polymer ?
#
loop_
_entity_poly.entity_id
_entity_poly.type
_entity_poly.pdbx_seq_one_letter_code
_entity_poly.pdbx_strand_id
1 'polypeptide(L)'
;MSYRKGYFKKDGTYVQGHFVSKGRSNKIFKRNNKKGCLGIFLIILAALTGLSCNSESTCESKKYSDFATQAEAQSTFETDKDCYSNLDRDNDNIACEN
;
A
#
# COMPACT_ATOMS: atom_id res chain seq x y z
N MET A 1 -21.83 -28.83 28.47
CA MET A 1 -21.52 -27.98 29.65
C MET A 1 -20.97 -28.86 30.77
N SER A 2 -20.26 -28.32 31.77
CA SER A 2 -19.73 -29.13 32.88
C SER A 2 -19.90 -28.44 34.22
N TYR A 3 -20.13 -29.20 35.29
CA TYR A 3 -20.16 -28.68 36.66
C TYR A 3 -18.79 -28.90 37.30
N ARG A 4 -18.21 -27.89 37.97
CA ARG A 4 -17.04 -28.13 38.83
C ARG A 4 -17.53 -28.83 40.08
N LYS A 5 -16.90 -29.95 40.47
CA LYS A 5 -17.24 -30.65 41.71
C LYS A 5 -16.95 -29.73 42.91
N GLY A 6 -17.89 -29.68 43.86
CA GLY A 6 -17.68 -29.04 45.16
C GLY A 6 -16.70 -29.83 46.01
N TYR A 7 -16.25 -29.26 47.12
CA TYR A 7 -15.30 -29.89 48.03
C TYR A 7 -15.52 -29.47 49.48
N PHE A 8 -15.07 -30.31 50.41
CA PHE A 8 -15.05 -30.00 51.84
C PHE A 8 -13.77 -29.27 52.22
N LYS A 9 -13.90 -28.19 52.98
CA LYS A 9 -12.78 -27.49 53.61
C LYS A 9 -12.35 -28.23 54.88
N LYS A 10 -11.13 -27.95 55.34
CA LYS A 10 -10.56 -28.55 56.57
C LYS A 10 -11.32 -28.15 57.86
N ASP A 11 -12.10 -27.07 57.79
CA ASP A 11 -12.99 -26.59 58.85
C ASP A 11 -14.35 -27.33 58.86
N GLY A 12 -14.53 -28.33 58.00
CA GLY A 12 -15.77 -29.14 57.91
C GLY A 12 -16.86 -28.52 57.06
N THR A 13 -16.69 -27.30 56.54
CA THR A 13 -17.70 -26.66 55.69
C THR A 13 -17.64 -27.16 54.25
N TYR A 14 -18.81 -27.41 53.63
CA TYR A 14 -18.90 -27.82 52.23
C TYR A 14 -19.05 -26.62 51.31
N VAL A 15 -18.20 -26.54 50.29
CA VAL A 15 -18.32 -25.54 49.22
C VAL A 15 -19.02 -26.19 48.03
N GLN A 16 -20.22 -25.72 47.73
CA GLN A 16 -20.96 -26.17 46.57
C GLN A 16 -20.23 -25.78 45.28
N GLY A 17 -20.13 -26.73 44.36
CA GLY A 17 -19.60 -26.48 43.02
C GLY A 17 -20.42 -25.45 42.26
N HIS A 18 -19.84 -24.78 41.27
CA HIS A 18 -20.58 -23.89 40.38
C HIS A 18 -20.60 -24.45 38.95
N PHE A 19 -21.63 -24.03 38.22
CA PHE A 19 -21.77 -24.35 36.81
C PHE A 19 -20.72 -23.60 36.00
N VAL A 20 -20.00 -24.29 35.11
CA VAL A 20 -19.09 -23.66 34.15
C VAL A 20 -19.51 -24.00 32.72
N SER A 21 -19.77 -22.97 31.93
CA SER A 21 -19.80 -23.12 30.48
C SER A 21 -18.37 -23.37 30.02
N LYS A 22 -18.11 -24.55 29.45
CA LYS A 22 -16.89 -24.73 28.67
C LYS A 22 -17.07 -23.86 27.42
N GLY A 23 -16.51 -22.65 27.43
CA GLY A 23 -16.37 -21.84 26.24
C GLY A 23 -15.77 -22.73 25.14
N ARG A 24 -16.43 -22.80 24.00
CA ARG A 24 -16.01 -23.61 22.86
C ARG A 24 -14.62 -23.12 22.46
N SER A 25 -13.56 -23.87 22.80
CA SER A 25 -12.24 -23.58 22.27
C SER A 25 -12.29 -23.87 20.78
N ASN A 26 -12.49 -22.84 19.97
CA ASN A 26 -12.29 -22.96 18.53
C ASN A 26 -10.78 -23.16 18.31
N LYS A 27 -10.31 -24.41 18.40
CA LYS A 27 -9.01 -24.74 17.82
C LYS A 27 -9.16 -24.64 16.31
N ILE A 28 -8.68 -23.53 15.81
CA ILE A 28 -8.60 -23.15 14.40
C ILE A 28 -7.85 -24.26 13.64
N PHE A 29 -8.52 -24.97 12.74
CA PHE A 29 -7.80 -25.60 11.64
C PHE A 29 -7.53 -24.52 10.59
N LYS A 30 -6.30 -24.03 10.66
CA LYS A 30 -5.70 -23.12 9.69
C LYS A 30 -5.56 -23.86 8.36
N ARG A 31 -6.57 -23.79 7.47
CA ARG A 31 -6.41 -24.26 6.09
C ARG A 31 -5.78 -23.14 5.27
N ASN A 32 -4.47 -23.22 5.11
CA ASN A 32 -3.69 -22.30 4.26
C ASN A 32 -3.97 -22.58 2.78
N ASN A 33 -5.13 -22.19 2.27
CA ASN A 33 -5.31 -22.07 0.82
C ASN A 33 -5.15 -20.59 0.45
N LYS A 34 -3.91 -20.09 0.53
CA LYS A 34 -3.53 -18.77 0.03
C LYS A 34 -3.49 -18.79 -1.51
N LYS A 35 -4.66 -18.97 -2.12
CA LYS A 35 -4.89 -18.74 -3.56
C LYS A 35 -5.91 -17.61 -3.79
N GLY A 36 -6.50 -17.07 -2.72
CA GLY A 36 -7.22 -15.80 -2.74
C GLY A 36 -6.28 -14.63 -2.42
N CYS A 37 -6.47 -13.51 -3.10
CA CYS A 37 -5.71 -12.24 -3.01
C CYS A 37 -4.38 -12.18 -3.78
N LEU A 38 -3.60 -13.25 -3.92
CA LEU A 38 -2.28 -13.15 -4.61
C LEU A 38 -2.42 -12.96 -6.14
N GLY A 39 -3.42 -13.59 -6.76
CA GLY A 39 -3.75 -13.34 -8.17
C GLY A 39 -4.37 -11.96 -8.41
N ILE A 40 -5.16 -11.46 -7.44
CA ILE A 40 -5.73 -10.10 -7.49
C ILE A 40 -4.61 -9.06 -7.35
N PHE A 41 -3.62 -9.29 -6.48
CA PHE A 41 -2.43 -8.44 -6.39
C PHE A 41 -1.63 -8.37 -7.69
N LEU A 42 -1.47 -9.48 -8.41
CA LEU A 42 -0.80 -9.47 -9.71
C LEU A 42 -1.62 -8.78 -10.81
N ILE A 43 -2.95 -8.91 -10.77
CA ILE A 43 -3.84 -8.20 -11.70
C ILE A 43 -3.87 -6.70 -11.39
N ILE A 44 -3.87 -6.31 -10.12
CA ILE A 44 -3.77 -4.91 -9.69
C ILE A 44 -2.39 -4.33 -10.04
N LEU A 45 -1.31 -5.08 -9.84
CA LEU A 45 0.05 -4.66 -10.22
C LEU A 45 0.17 -4.49 -11.75
N ALA A 46 -0.39 -5.41 -12.54
CA ALA A 46 -0.44 -5.31 -14.00
C ALA A 46 -1.31 -4.14 -14.49
N ALA A 47 -2.42 -3.87 -13.81
CA ALA A 47 -3.30 -2.73 -14.11
C ALA A 47 -2.66 -1.37 -13.72
N LEU A 48 -1.85 -1.31 -12.65
CA LEU A 48 -1.08 -0.12 -12.31
C LEU A 48 0.10 0.11 -13.27
N THR A 49 0.75 -0.94 -13.79
CA THR A 49 1.82 -0.80 -14.78
C THR A 49 1.33 -0.43 -16.18
N GLY A 50 0.03 -0.67 -16.48
CA GLY A 50 -0.60 -0.31 -17.75
C GLY A 50 -1.00 1.17 -17.87
N LEU A 51 -0.87 1.94 -16.78
CA LEU A 51 -0.97 3.40 -16.78
C LEU A 51 0.41 4.07 -16.90
N SER A 52 1.44 3.34 -17.34
CA SER A 52 2.65 3.99 -17.84
C SER A 52 2.32 4.58 -19.19
N CYS A 53 1.71 5.77 -19.16
CA CYS A 53 1.80 6.80 -20.17
C CYS A 53 2.26 6.27 -21.54
N ASN A 54 1.40 5.58 -22.28
CA ASN A 54 1.51 5.57 -23.73
C ASN A 54 0.94 6.91 -24.21
N SER A 55 1.48 8.01 -23.67
CA SER A 55 1.61 9.20 -24.47
C SER A 55 2.46 8.72 -25.62
N GLU A 56 1.83 8.57 -26.78
CA GLU A 56 2.46 8.96 -28.02
C GLU A 56 3.09 10.32 -27.71
N SER A 57 4.34 10.29 -27.23
CA SER A 57 4.98 11.45 -26.66
C SER A 57 5.40 12.27 -27.85
N THR A 58 4.44 13.05 -28.36
CA THR A 58 4.74 14.28 -29.09
C THR A 58 5.35 15.25 -28.10
N CYS A 59 6.44 14.84 -27.46
CA CYS A 59 7.31 15.70 -26.70
C CYS A 59 7.97 16.56 -27.74
N GLU A 60 7.37 17.73 -27.92
CA GLU A 60 7.93 18.79 -28.71
C GLU A 60 9.30 19.06 -28.11
N SER A 61 10.38 18.73 -28.85
CA SER A 61 11.74 18.87 -28.36
C SER A 61 12.12 20.36 -28.34
N LYS A 62 11.52 21.12 -27.43
CA LYS A 62 11.84 22.53 -27.22
C LYS A 62 13.19 22.60 -26.55
N LYS A 63 14.06 23.43 -27.09
CA LYS A 63 15.37 23.73 -26.54
C LYS A 63 15.32 25.07 -25.84
N TYR A 64 16.34 25.34 -25.03
CA TYR A 64 16.52 26.66 -24.43
C TYR A 64 16.41 27.81 -25.43
N SER A 65 16.94 27.63 -26.65
CA SER A 65 16.89 28.62 -27.72
C SER A 65 15.48 28.96 -28.22
N ASP A 66 14.48 28.16 -27.87
CA ASP A 66 13.08 28.39 -28.25
C ASP A 66 12.34 29.30 -27.27
N PHE A 67 12.94 29.60 -26.11
CA PHE A 67 12.37 30.47 -25.09
C PHE A 67 13.14 31.79 -25.01
N ALA A 68 12.43 32.90 -24.83
CA ALA A 68 13.04 34.21 -24.67
C ALA A 68 13.56 34.43 -23.24
N THR A 69 12.99 33.75 -22.25
CA THR A 69 13.32 33.89 -20.84
C THR A 69 13.38 32.55 -20.11
N GLN A 70 14.20 32.47 -19.06
CA GLN A 70 14.27 31.30 -18.18
C GLN A 70 12.91 30.99 -17.54
N ALA A 71 12.13 32.02 -17.19
CA ALA A 71 10.81 31.85 -16.59
C ALA A 71 9.82 31.11 -17.51
N GLU A 72 9.86 31.37 -18.83
CA GLU A 72 9.04 30.66 -19.80
C GLU A 72 9.49 29.20 -19.99
N ALA A 73 10.80 28.97 -20.02
CA ALA A 73 11.36 27.63 -20.08
C ALA A 73 10.98 26.82 -18.82
N GLN A 74 11.05 27.44 -17.64
CA GLN A 74 10.67 26.85 -16.36
C GLN A 74 9.18 26.49 -16.32
N SER A 75 8.30 27.40 -16.74
CA SER A 75 6.86 27.11 -16.80
C SER A 75 6.54 25.95 -17.74
N THR A 76 7.30 25.81 -18.83
CA THR A 76 7.14 24.69 -19.78
C THR A 76 7.64 23.38 -19.17
N PHE A 77 8.80 23.40 -18.53
CA PHE A 77 9.36 22.27 -17.79
C PHE A 77 8.43 21.77 -16.67
N GLU A 78 7.82 22.69 -15.94
CA GLU A 78 6.86 22.37 -14.87
C GLU A 78 5.55 21.74 -15.38
N THR A 79 5.19 22.00 -16.64
CA THR A 79 3.99 21.42 -17.25
C THR A 79 4.18 19.91 -17.49
N ASP A 80 5.36 19.49 -17.93
CA ASP A 80 5.69 18.08 -18.15
C ASP A 80 7.21 17.85 -17.99
N LYS A 81 7.62 17.48 -16.77
CA LYS A 81 9.02 17.31 -16.41
C LYS A 81 9.69 16.16 -17.14
N ASP A 82 8.95 15.09 -17.41
CA ASP A 82 9.50 13.91 -18.09
C ASP A 82 9.76 14.25 -19.57
N CYS A 83 8.84 14.98 -20.17
CA CYS A 83 8.86 15.38 -21.57
C CYS A 83 9.89 16.47 -21.89
N TYR A 84 10.07 17.43 -20.98
CA TYR A 84 11.02 18.52 -21.09
C TYR A 84 12.27 18.35 -20.21
N SER A 85 12.60 17.11 -19.84
CA SER A 85 13.82 16.78 -19.09
C SER A 85 15.11 17.28 -19.76
N ASN A 86 15.06 17.55 -21.07
CA ASN A 86 16.17 18.18 -21.79
C ASN A 86 16.39 19.67 -21.48
N LEU A 87 15.46 20.34 -20.79
CA LEU A 87 15.60 21.73 -20.34
C LEU A 87 16.36 21.85 -19.01
N ASP A 88 16.39 20.78 -18.21
CA ASP A 88 17.09 20.68 -16.92
C ASP A 88 18.06 19.49 -16.99
N ARG A 89 19.28 19.76 -17.44
CA ARG A 89 20.28 18.71 -17.73
C ARG A 89 20.91 18.17 -16.45
N ASP A 90 20.96 19.00 -15.43
CA ASP A 90 21.52 18.84 -14.09
C ASP A 90 20.57 18.05 -13.18
N ASN A 91 19.28 18.09 -13.51
CA ASN A 91 18.17 17.62 -12.70
C ASN A 91 18.08 18.33 -11.34
N ASP A 92 18.41 19.62 -11.31
CA ASP A 92 18.31 20.45 -10.11
C ASP A 92 16.90 21.08 -9.93
N ASN A 93 15.99 20.80 -10.87
CA ASN A 93 14.64 21.36 -11.05
C ASN A 93 14.60 22.80 -11.57
N ILE A 94 15.71 23.30 -12.10
CA ILE A 94 15.83 24.63 -12.70
C ILE A 94 16.11 24.45 -14.19
N ALA A 95 15.09 24.75 -15.00
CA ALA A 95 15.25 24.77 -16.44
C ALA A 95 16.20 25.89 -16.86
N CYS A 96 17.13 25.54 -17.76
CA CYS A 96 17.94 26.50 -18.49
C CYS A 96 18.73 27.47 -17.59
N GLU A 97 19.46 26.93 -16.61
CA GLU A 97 20.26 27.69 -15.63
C GLU A 97 21.55 28.35 -16.18
N ASN A 98 21.63 28.64 -17.49
CA ASN A 98 22.81 29.22 -18.15
C ASN A 98 22.50 30.36 -19.13
#